data_AF-A0A7I7UPH7-F1
#
_entry.id   AF-A0A7I7UPH7-F1
#
_cell.length_a   1.000
_cell.length_b   1.000
_cell.length_c   1.000
_cell.angle_alpha   90.00
_cell.angle_beta   90.00
_cell.angle_gamma   90.00
#
_symmetry.space_group_name_H-M   'P 1'
#
loop_
_entity.id
_entity.type
_entity.pdbx_description
1 polymer ?
#
loop_
_entity_poly.entity_id
_entity_poly.type
_entity_poly.pdbx_seq_one_letter_code
_entity_poly.pdbx_strand_id
1 'polypeptide(L)'
;MPVTAMLPPEFADLERFSDWCLATEPERYQKRMASSMTEMQAFYDAITPRAEEAIAYCDKFSLDDLPEDVLNLMRLLYAMITVSFPVECWKQPRVPDSGATTLDCVSEPVP
;
A
#
# COMPACT_ATOMS: atom_id res chain seq x y z
N MET A 1 7.03 24.43 -5.52
CA MET A 1 5.61 24.14 -5.78
C MET A 1 5.02 23.59 -4.50
N PRO A 2 3.82 24.00 -4.05
CA PRO A 2 3.16 23.29 -2.96
C PRO A 2 2.99 21.84 -3.41
N VAL A 3 3.41 20.89 -2.57
CA VAL A 3 3.14 19.47 -2.80
C VAL A 3 1.62 19.33 -2.67
N THR A 4 0.94 18.99 -3.76
CA THR A 4 -0.48 18.64 -3.69
C THR A 4 -0.59 17.41 -2.79
N ALA A 5 -1.39 17.50 -1.73
CA ALA A 5 -1.67 16.36 -0.87
C ALA A 5 -2.27 15.23 -1.71
N MET A 6 -1.74 14.01 -1.54
CA MET A 6 -2.19 12.82 -2.25
C MET A 6 -3.23 12.03 -1.47
N LEU A 7 -3.31 12.25 -0.15
CA LEU A 7 -4.23 11.58 0.75
C LEU A 7 -5.27 12.56 1.32
N PRO A 8 -6.42 12.04 1.81
CA PRO A 8 -7.39 12.87 2.48
C PRO A 8 -6.77 13.53 3.72
N PRO A 9 -7.16 14.77 4.08
CA PRO A 9 -6.55 15.52 5.17
C PRO A 9 -6.53 14.78 6.53
N GLU A 10 -7.50 13.91 6.78
CA GLU A 10 -7.60 13.07 7.98
C GLU A 10 -6.45 12.06 8.14
N PHE A 11 -5.75 11.75 7.03
CA PHE A 11 -4.64 10.81 6.94
C PHE A 11 -3.32 11.51 6.57
N ALA A 12 -3.20 12.81 6.81
CA ALA A 12 -2.00 13.60 6.49
C ALA A 12 -0.72 13.09 7.18
N ASP A 13 -0.83 12.37 8.30
CA ASP A 13 0.29 11.70 8.98
C ASP A 13 0.91 10.57 8.16
N LEU A 14 0.16 9.99 7.22
CA LEU A 14 0.62 8.94 6.31
C LEU A 14 1.25 9.49 5.02
N GLU A 15 1.21 10.81 4.78
CA GLU A 15 1.66 11.40 3.51
C GLU A 15 3.14 11.15 3.19
N ARG A 16 3.97 10.94 4.21
CA ARG A 16 5.37 10.54 4.01
C ARG A 16 5.54 9.18 3.32
N PHE A 17 4.46 8.40 3.20
CA PHE A 17 4.39 7.11 2.52
C PHE A 17 3.53 7.16 1.25
N SER A 18 3.22 8.34 0.73
CA SER A 18 2.43 8.51 -0.51
C SER A 18 3.04 7.82 -1.73
N ASP A 19 4.35 7.54 -1.72
CA ASP A 19 5.03 6.73 -2.74
C ASP A 19 4.62 5.24 -2.76
N TRP A 20 3.85 4.79 -1.76
CA TRP A 20 3.20 3.48 -1.73
C TRP A 20 1.77 3.49 -2.31
N CYS A 21 1.23 4.64 -2.73
CA CYS A 21 -0.08 4.76 -3.39
C CYS A 21 -0.03 4.26 -4.85
N LEU A 22 0.47 3.06 -5.06
CA LEU A 22 0.70 2.47 -6.38
C LEU A 22 -0.54 1.71 -6.86
N ALA A 23 -0.90 1.96 -8.12
CA ALA A 23 -2.16 1.49 -8.68
C ALA A 23 -2.18 -0.03 -8.82
N THR A 24 -1.07 -0.62 -9.26
CA THR A 24 -1.06 -2.02 -9.68
C THR A 24 -0.28 -2.95 -8.76
N GLU A 25 -0.66 -4.23 -8.72
CA GLU A 25 0.06 -5.26 -7.97
C GLU A 25 1.53 -5.37 -8.37
N PRO A 26 1.90 -5.38 -9.67
CA PRO A 26 3.31 -5.43 -10.06
C PRO A 26 4.12 -4.24 -9.55
N GLU A 27 3.56 -3.02 -9.58
CA GLU A 27 4.22 -1.82 -9.04
C GLU A 27 4.44 -1.95 -7.52
N ARG A 28 3.41 -2.36 -6.77
CA ARG A 28 3.51 -2.60 -5.32
C ARG A 28 4.52 -3.68 -4.98
N TYR A 29 4.53 -4.78 -5.75
CA TYR A 29 5.48 -5.87 -5.56
C TYR A 29 6.91 -5.44 -5.86
N GLN A 30 7.14 -4.71 -6.96
CA GLN A 30 8.45 -4.14 -7.29
C GLN A 30 8.93 -3.17 -6.20
N LYS A 31 8.06 -2.28 -5.71
CA LYS A 31 8.37 -1.37 -4.60
C LYS A 31 8.78 -2.14 -3.34
N ARG A 32 8.04 -3.19 -2.99
CA ARG A 32 8.40 -4.10 -1.89
C ARG A 32 9.77 -4.75 -2.11
N MET A 33 10.06 -5.28 -3.30
CA MET A 33 11.37 -5.90 -3.60
C MET A 33 12.52 -4.90 -3.55
N ALA A 34 12.27 -3.63 -3.90
CA ALA A 34 13.26 -2.56 -3.89
C ALA A 34 13.44 -1.89 -2.51
N SER A 35 12.52 -2.13 -1.57
CA SER A 35 12.55 -1.51 -0.24
C SER A 35 13.35 -2.36 0.75
N SER A 36 14.03 -1.68 1.67
CA SER A 36 14.64 -2.32 2.83
C SER A 36 13.59 -2.78 3.84
N MET A 37 13.97 -3.73 4.71
CA MET A 37 13.12 -4.16 5.81
C MET A 37 12.77 -3.01 6.77
N THR A 38 13.68 -2.05 6.97
CA THR A 38 13.44 -0.88 7.83
C THR A 38 12.38 0.06 7.24
N GLU A 39 12.42 0.32 5.94
CA GLU A 39 11.40 1.13 5.26
C GLU A 39 10.03 0.46 5.30
N MET A 40 9.98 -0.84 5.00
CA MET A 40 8.75 -1.62 5.08
C MET A 40 8.18 -1.67 6.50
N GLN A 41 9.02 -1.85 7.53
CA GLN A 41 8.59 -1.82 8.92
C GLN A 41 8.03 -0.44 9.29
N ALA A 42 8.72 0.65 8.92
CA ALA A 42 8.27 2.01 9.22
C ALA A 42 6.92 2.35 8.57
N PHE A 43 6.70 1.88 7.33
CA PHE A 43 5.41 2.00 6.65
C PHE A 43 4.33 1.17 7.36
N TYR A 44 4.62 -0.11 7.63
CA TYR A 44 3.67 -1.02 8.26
C TYR A 44 3.23 -0.54 9.65
N ASP A 45 4.17 -0.09 10.48
CA ASP A 45 3.89 0.42 11.83
C ASP A 45 3.04 1.68 11.81
N ALA A 46 3.14 2.49 10.76
CA ALA A 46 2.36 3.72 10.62
C ALA A 46 0.95 3.46 10.10
N ILE A 47 0.78 2.60 9.10
CA ILE A 47 -0.54 2.35 8.50
C ILE A 47 -1.41 1.40 9.32
N THR A 48 -0.82 0.40 10.00
CA THR A 48 -1.60 -0.62 10.73
C THR A 48 -2.58 -0.03 11.75
N PRO A 49 -2.18 0.95 12.61
CA PRO A 49 -3.11 1.57 13.56
C PRO A 49 -4.21 2.42 12.88
N ARG A 50 -4.02 2.83 11.63
CA ARG A 50 -4.98 3.63 10.85
C ARG A 50 -5.83 2.79 9.90
N ALA A 51 -5.55 1.49 9.77
CA ALA A 51 -6.15 0.65 8.74
C ALA A 51 -7.69 0.54 8.87
N GLU A 52 -8.21 0.30 10.07
CA GLU A 52 -9.66 0.22 10.30
C GLU A 52 -10.36 1.55 10.00
N GLU A 53 -9.78 2.67 10.42
CA GLU A 53 -10.30 4.01 10.13
C GLU A 53 -10.26 4.34 8.63
N ALA A 54 -9.17 3.99 7.94
CA ALA A 54 -9.00 4.21 6.52
C ALA A 54 -9.98 3.38 5.68
N ILE A 55 -10.22 2.11 6.05
CA ILE A 55 -11.24 1.26 5.42
C ILE A 55 -12.62 1.89 5.61
N ALA A 56 -12.99 2.23 6.84
CA ALA A 56 -14.28 2.86 7.14
C ALA A 56 -14.44 4.23 6.45
N TYR A 57 -13.34 4.94 6.16
CA TYR A 57 -13.37 6.15 5.36
C TYR A 57 -13.65 5.86 3.89
N CYS A 58 -12.95 4.88 3.30
CA CYS A 58 -13.16 4.46 1.91
C CYS A 58 -14.59 3.95 1.66
N ASP A 59 -15.19 3.22 2.62
CA ASP A 59 -16.55 2.67 2.55
C ASP A 59 -17.66 3.74 2.40
N LYS A 60 -17.33 5.02 2.58
CA LYS A 60 -18.27 6.15 2.38
C LYS A 60 -18.47 6.49 0.89
N PHE A 61 -17.64 5.96 0.00
CA PHE A 61 -17.60 6.29 -1.41
C PHE A 61 -17.98 5.08 -2.28
N SER A 62 -18.59 5.33 -3.43
CA SER A 62 -18.83 4.28 -4.43
C SER A 62 -17.52 3.93 -5.14
N LEU A 63 -17.28 2.65 -5.41
CA LEU A 63 -16.08 2.21 -6.14
C LEU A 63 -16.00 2.83 -7.54
N ASP A 64 -17.15 2.96 -8.22
CA ASP A 64 -17.23 3.54 -9.57
C ASP A 64 -16.89 5.04 -9.65
N ASP A 65 -16.85 5.76 -8.53
CA ASP A 65 -16.67 7.22 -8.47
C ASP A 65 -15.86 7.65 -7.24
N LEU A 66 -14.70 7.02 -7.06
CA LEU A 66 -13.76 7.37 -5.99
C LEU A 66 -13.02 8.69 -6.31
N PRO A 67 -13.05 9.68 -5.39
CA PRO A 67 -12.13 10.80 -5.46
C PRO A 67 -10.67 10.32 -5.45
N GLU A 68 -9.79 11.05 -6.13
CA GLU A 68 -8.39 10.62 -6.36
C GLU A 68 -7.62 10.38 -5.04
N ASP A 69 -7.83 11.22 -4.04
CA ASP A 69 -7.20 11.09 -2.73
C ASP A 69 -7.70 9.87 -1.95
N VAL A 70 -9.00 9.57 -2.02
CA VAL A 70 -9.59 8.35 -1.45
C VAL A 70 -9.07 7.11 -2.18
N LEU A 71 -8.95 7.16 -3.51
CA LEU A 71 -8.36 6.08 -4.30
C LEU A 71 -6.90 5.83 -3.90
N ASN A 72 -6.14 6.88 -3.61
CA ASN A 72 -4.76 6.76 -3.11
C ASN A 72 -4.72 6.15 -1.70
N LEU A 73 -5.62 6.54 -0.80
CA LEU A 73 -5.74 5.90 0.52
C LEU A 73 -6.05 4.40 0.40
N MET A 74 -6.95 4.03 -0.52
CA MET A 74 -7.26 2.62 -0.79
C MET A 74 -6.05 1.86 -1.35
N ARG A 75 -5.29 2.47 -2.27
CA ARG A 75 -4.02 1.90 -2.78
C ARG A 75 -2.97 1.74 -1.68
N LEU A 76 -2.94 2.67 -0.71
CA LEU A 76 -2.07 2.59 0.45
C LEU A 76 -2.41 1.37 1.32
N LEU A 77 -3.70 1.07 1.52
CA LEU A 77 -4.17 -0.16 2.17
C LEU A 77 -3.77 -1.42 1.37
N TYR A 78 -3.81 -1.38 0.04
CA TYR A 78 -3.33 -2.49 -0.78
C TYR A 78 -1.82 -2.71 -0.62
N ALA A 79 -1.03 -1.64 -0.54
CA ALA A 79 0.39 -1.73 -0.26
C ALA A 79 0.68 -2.32 1.13
N MET A 80 -0.13 -1.99 2.15
CA MET A 80 -0.03 -2.61 3.48
C MET A 80 -0.17 -4.13 3.38
N ILE A 81 -1.14 -4.63 2.61
CA ILE A 81 -1.33 -6.07 2.40
C ILE A 81 -0.10 -6.70 1.72
N THR A 82 0.50 -6.02 0.74
CA THR A 82 1.72 -6.50 0.08
C THR A 82 2.91 -6.61 1.05
N VAL A 83 2.99 -5.70 2.03
CA VAL A 83 4.11 -5.57 2.99
C VAL A 83 3.89 -6.36 4.29
N SER A 84 2.67 -6.79 4.61
CA SER A 84 2.36 -7.49 5.87
C SER A 84 3.21 -8.75 6.07
N PHE A 85 3.24 -9.67 5.12
CA PHE A 85 4.01 -10.92 5.27
C PHE A 85 5.54 -10.72 5.40
N PRO A 86 6.20 -9.86 4.58
CA PRO A 86 7.60 -9.50 4.81
C PRO A 86 7.86 -9.03 6.24
N VAL A 87 6.99 -8.15 6.75
CA VAL A 87 7.16 -7.53 8.06
C VAL A 87 6.82 -8.50 9.19
N GLU A 88 5.70 -9.21 9.14
CA GLU A 88 5.21 -10.02 10.24
C GLU A 88 5.87 -11.40 10.30
N CYS A 89 6.07 -12.04 9.14
CA CYS A 89 6.42 -13.47 9.08
C CYS A 89 7.84 -13.71 8.56
N TRP A 90 8.16 -13.20 7.37
CA TRP A 90 9.36 -13.65 6.65
C TRP A 90 10.62 -12.93 7.09
N LYS A 91 10.49 -11.69 7.57
CA LYS A 91 11.62 -10.80 7.90
C LYS A 91 12.58 -10.58 6.72
N GLN A 92 12.07 -10.73 5.50
CA GLN A 92 12.77 -10.47 4.25
C GLN A 92 11.77 -10.08 3.15
N PRO A 93 12.18 -9.33 2.11
CA PRO A 93 11.27 -8.91 1.04
C PRO A 93 10.74 -10.09 0.23
N ARG A 94 11.57 -11.08 -0.10
CA ARG A 94 11.20 -12.20 -0.99
C ARG A 94 10.50 -13.33 -0.23
N VAL A 95 9.54 -13.98 -0.86
CA VAL A 95 8.88 -15.18 -0.32
C VAL A 95 9.92 -16.28 -0.03
N PRO A 96 9.98 -16.83 1.19
CA PRO A 96 10.89 -17.93 1.53
C PRO A 96 10.71 -19.15 0.62
N ASP A 97 11.80 -19.87 0.35
CA ASP A 97 11.82 -21.13 -0.41
C ASP A 97 11.19 -21.07 -1.82
N SER A 98 11.03 -19.88 -2.39
CA SER A 98 10.47 -19.67 -3.74
C SER A 98 11.43 -20.01 -4.87
N GLY A 99 12.72 -20.20 -4.59
CA GLY A 99 13.74 -20.44 -5.63
C GLY A 99 13.71 -19.37 -6.73
N ALA A 100 13.72 -19.79 -7.99
CA ALA A 100 13.59 -18.92 -9.16
C ALA A 100 12.13 -18.70 -9.62
N THR A 101 11.15 -19.21 -8.87
CA THR A 101 9.74 -19.10 -9.22
C THR A 101 9.27 -17.65 -9.14
N THR A 102 8.44 -17.26 -10.10
CA THR A 102 7.77 -15.97 -10.20
C THR A 102 6.31 -16.18 -10.64
N LEU A 103 5.44 -15.28 -10.23
CA LEU A 103 4.03 -15.25 -10.62
C LEU A 103 3.71 -13.80 -10.98
N ASP A 104 3.24 -13.58 -12.20
CA ASP A 104 2.87 -12.25 -12.67
C ASP A 104 1.35 -12.08 -12.58
N CYS A 105 0.91 -11.04 -11.88
CA CYS A 105 -0.49 -10.64 -11.87
C CYS A 105 -0.82 -9.92 -13.20
N VAL A 106 -1.47 -10.62 -14.13
CA VAL A 106 -1.85 -10.05 -15.44
C VAL A 106 -3.18 -9.29 -15.42
N SER A 107 -3.98 -9.48 -14.37
CA SER A 107 -5.25 -8.80 -14.15
C SER A 107 -5.57 -8.81 -12.66
N GLU A 108 -5.91 -7.65 -12.13
CA GLU A 108 -6.43 -7.50 -10.77
C GLU A 108 -7.78 -6.76 -10.81
N PRO A 109 -8.64 -6.95 -9.79
CA PRO A 109 -9.82 -6.12 -9.64
C PRO A 109 -9.41 -4.65 -9.48
N VAL A 110 -10.07 -3.77 -10.22
CA VAL A 110 -9.95 -2.32 -10.06
C VAL A 110 -11.30 -1.78 -9.57
N PRO A 111 -11.31 -0.72 -8.74
CA PRO A 111 -12.53 0.05 -8.49
C PRO A 111 -13.11 0.62 -9.78
#